data_AF-G3R4C0-F1
#
_entry.id   AF-G3R4C0-F1
#
_cell.length_a   1.000
_cell.length_b   1.000
_cell.length_c   1.000
_cell.angle_alpha   90.00
_cell.angle_beta   90.00
_cell.angle_gamma   90.00
#
_symmetry.space_group_name_H-M   'P 1'
#
loop_
_entity.id
_entity.type
_entity.pdbx_description
1 polymer ?
#
loop_
_entity_poly.entity_id
_entity_poly.type
_entity_poly.pdbx_seq_one_letter_code
_entity_poly.pdbx_strand_id
1 'polypeptide(L)'
;MGRASCLLLLLLPLVHVSATTPEPCELDDEDFRCVCNFSEPQPDWSEAFQCVSAVEVEIRAGGLNLEPFLKRVDADADPRQYADTVKALRVRRLTVGAAQVPAQLLVGALRVLAYSRLKELTLEDLKITGTMPPLPLEATGLALSSLRLRNVSWATGRSWLAELQQWLKPGLKVLSIAQAHSPAFSCEQVRAFPALTSLDLSDNPGLGERGLIAALCPHKFPAIQNLALRNTGMETPTGVCAALAAAGVQPHSLDLSHNSLRATVNPSAPRCMWSSALNSLNLSFAGLEQVPKGLPAKLRVLDLSCNRLNRAPQPDELPEVDNLTLDGNPFLVPGTALPHEGSMNSGVVPACARSTLSVGVSGTLVLLQGARGFA
;
A
#
# COMPACT_ATOMS: atom_id res chain seq x y z
N MET A 1 -28.05 60.82 27.86
CA MET A 1 -28.93 59.76 27.34
C MET A 1 -28.06 58.68 26.73
N GLY A 2 -27.68 57.68 27.52
CA GLY A 2 -26.78 56.62 27.09
C GLY A 2 -27.18 55.35 27.80
N ARG A 3 -27.71 54.38 27.04
CA ARG A 3 -27.90 52.97 27.37
C ARG A 3 -28.69 52.31 26.23
N ALA A 4 -28.04 52.15 25.08
CA ALA A 4 -28.56 51.34 23.97
C ALA A 4 -27.46 50.52 23.27
N SER A 5 -26.29 50.33 23.90
CA SER A 5 -25.16 49.58 23.31
C SER A 5 -24.84 48.26 24.02
N CYS A 6 -25.62 47.82 25.01
CA CYS A 6 -25.40 46.53 25.69
C CYS A 6 -26.29 45.38 25.20
N LEU A 7 -27.32 45.65 24.36
CA LEU A 7 -28.25 44.61 23.91
C LEU A 7 -27.77 43.83 22.68
N LEU A 8 -26.88 44.39 21.85
CA LEU A 8 -26.30 43.64 20.72
C LEU A 8 -25.15 42.70 21.12
N LEU A 9 -24.49 42.94 22.25
CA LEU A 9 -23.40 42.08 22.76
C LEU A 9 -23.90 40.87 23.55
N LEU A 10 -25.19 40.82 23.89
CA LEU A 10 -25.83 39.69 24.58
C LEU A 10 -26.38 38.62 23.63
N LEU A 11 -26.31 38.84 22.31
CA LEU A 11 -26.68 37.84 21.30
C LEU A 11 -25.49 37.01 20.80
N LEU A 12 -24.27 37.31 21.25
CA LEU A 12 -23.05 36.57 20.89
C LEU A 12 -22.84 35.19 21.57
N PRO A 13 -23.56 34.76 22.64
CA PRO A 13 -23.42 33.39 23.14
C PRO A 13 -24.48 32.41 22.60
N LEU A 14 -25.33 32.82 21.65
CA LEU A 14 -26.32 31.94 21.01
C LEU A 14 -25.81 31.22 19.77
N VAL A 15 -24.53 31.40 19.40
CA VAL A 15 -23.82 30.40 18.60
C VAL A 15 -23.52 29.24 19.54
N HIS A 16 -24.55 28.44 19.82
CA HIS A 16 -24.34 27.06 20.21
C HIS A 16 -23.37 26.48 19.20
N VAL A 17 -22.14 26.24 19.66
CA VAL A 17 -21.33 25.13 19.17
C VAL A 17 -22.15 23.88 19.49
N SER A 18 -23.19 23.65 18.67
CA SER A 18 -23.59 22.29 18.38
C SER A 18 -22.29 21.68 17.89
N ALA A 19 -21.78 20.69 18.60
CA ALA A 19 -20.80 19.79 18.02
C ALA A 19 -21.49 19.25 16.77
N THR A 20 -21.23 19.87 15.63
CA THR A 20 -21.70 19.43 14.33
C THR A 20 -21.17 18.02 14.22
N THR A 21 -22.08 17.05 14.26
CA THR A 21 -21.76 15.72 13.73
C THR A 21 -21.13 15.99 12.38
N PRO A 22 -19.86 15.58 12.15
CA PRO A 22 -19.21 15.83 10.88
C PRO A 22 -20.13 15.36 9.76
N GLU A 23 -20.28 16.18 8.71
CA GLU A 23 -21.05 15.73 7.55
C GLU A 23 -20.43 14.43 7.03
N PRO A 24 -21.24 13.45 6.57
CA PRO A 24 -20.71 12.16 6.17
C PRO A 24 -19.66 12.26 5.07
N CYS A 25 -19.68 13.32 4.26
CA CYS A 25 -18.67 13.61 3.25
C CYS A 25 -18.14 15.03 3.42
N GLU A 26 -16.83 15.20 3.30
CA GLU A 26 -16.16 16.50 3.34
C GLU A 26 -15.35 16.68 2.04
N LEU A 27 -15.67 17.72 1.28
CA LEU A 27 -14.93 18.14 0.10
C LEU A 27 -13.93 19.24 0.50
N ASP A 28 -12.67 19.11 0.08
CA ASP A 28 -11.66 20.13 0.35
C ASP A 28 -11.94 21.44 -0.40
N ASP A 29 -11.34 22.53 0.09
CA ASP A 29 -11.55 23.89 -0.44
C ASP A 29 -11.15 24.06 -1.92
N GLU A 30 -10.35 23.13 -2.47
CA GLU A 30 -9.91 23.13 -3.88
C GLU A 30 -10.77 22.25 -4.80
N ASP A 31 -11.85 21.65 -4.28
CA ASP A 31 -12.68 20.66 -4.99
C ASP A 31 -11.84 19.49 -5.56
N PHE A 32 -10.72 19.16 -4.93
CA PHE A 32 -9.76 18.16 -5.38
C PHE A 32 -9.98 16.81 -4.70
N ARG A 33 -10.07 16.79 -3.36
CA ARG A 33 -10.21 15.59 -2.54
C ARG A 33 -11.51 15.62 -1.74
N CYS A 34 -12.26 14.54 -1.82
CA CYS A 34 -13.46 14.31 -1.02
C CYS A 34 -13.29 13.06 -0.14
N VAL A 35 -13.59 13.17 1.15
CA VAL A 35 -13.51 12.05 2.09
C VAL A 35 -14.89 11.80 2.68
N CYS A 36 -15.42 10.61 2.47
CA CYS A 36 -16.68 10.16 3.03
C CYS A 36 -16.47 9.10 4.10
N ASN A 37 -17.08 9.33 5.26
CA ASN A 37 -17.15 8.41 6.37
C ASN A 37 -18.61 7.99 6.65
N PHE A 38 -18.97 6.81 6.16
CA PHE A 38 -20.27 6.18 6.35
C PHE A 38 -20.23 5.13 7.46
N SER A 39 -19.63 5.45 8.62
CA SER A 39 -19.52 4.51 9.75
C SER A 39 -20.82 4.35 10.57
N GLU A 40 -21.79 5.24 10.37
CA GLU A 40 -23.07 5.17 11.06
C GLU A 40 -23.86 3.91 10.69
N PRO A 41 -24.68 3.31 11.58
CA PRO A 41 -25.40 2.06 11.30
C PRO A 41 -26.36 2.12 10.10
N GLN A 42 -26.91 3.30 9.82
CA GLN A 42 -27.75 3.59 8.65
C GLN A 42 -27.27 4.89 8.03
N PRO A 43 -26.16 4.85 7.28
CA PRO A 43 -25.56 6.07 6.75
C PRO A 43 -26.40 6.59 5.58
N ASP A 44 -26.46 7.92 5.47
CA ASP A 44 -27.07 8.57 4.31
C ASP A 44 -26.07 8.61 3.15
N TRP A 45 -26.20 7.65 2.23
CA TRP A 45 -25.35 7.54 1.05
C TRP A 45 -25.56 8.68 0.04
N SER A 46 -26.64 9.46 0.17
CA SER A 46 -26.89 10.58 -0.75
C SER A 46 -25.88 11.71 -0.57
N GLU A 47 -25.25 11.81 0.59
CA GLU A 47 -24.16 12.78 0.83
C GLU A 47 -22.93 12.50 -0.04
N ALA A 48 -22.79 11.31 -0.63
CA ALA A 48 -21.76 11.03 -1.62
C ALA A 48 -21.86 11.94 -2.87
N PHE A 49 -23.02 12.54 -3.16
CA PHE A 49 -23.17 13.47 -4.28
C PHE A 49 -22.38 14.76 -4.09
N GLN A 50 -21.99 15.12 -2.86
CA GLN A 50 -21.09 16.25 -2.61
C GLN A 50 -19.73 16.05 -3.30
N CYS A 51 -19.27 14.80 -3.45
CA CYS A 51 -17.97 14.47 -4.05
C CYS A 51 -17.96 14.47 -5.59
N VAL A 52 -19.04 14.88 -6.27
CA VAL A 52 -19.17 14.76 -7.74
C VAL A 52 -18.10 15.54 -8.52
N SER A 53 -17.62 16.66 -7.96
CA SER A 53 -16.59 17.54 -8.53
C SER A 53 -15.16 17.05 -8.27
N ALA A 54 -14.97 16.16 -7.30
CA ALA A 54 -13.65 15.75 -6.81
C ALA A 54 -12.88 14.87 -7.80
N VAL A 55 -11.55 14.97 -7.74
CA VAL A 55 -10.62 14.13 -8.51
C VAL A 55 -10.20 12.91 -7.70
N GLU A 56 -10.04 13.08 -6.40
CA GLU A 56 -9.72 12.03 -5.43
C GLU A 56 -10.89 11.84 -4.48
N VAL A 57 -11.39 10.59 -4.39
CA VAL A 57 -12.52 10.26 -3.53
C VAL A 57 -12.12 9.10 -2.61
N GLU A 58 -12.33 9.27 -1.31
CA GLU A 58 -12.14 8.23 -0.31
C GLU A 58 -13.47 7.89 0.34
N ILE A 59 -13.84 6.62 0.39
CA ILE A 59 -15.08 6.14 1.00
C ILE A 59 -14.73 5.09 2.05
N ARG A 60 -15.04 5.39 3.32
CA ARG A 60 -14.87 4.49 4.46
C ARG A 60 -16.26 4.12 4.99
N ALA A 61 -16.53 2.83 5.20
CA ALA A 61 -17.83 2.38 5.71
C ALA A 61 -17.78 1.81 7.14
N GLY A 62 -16.75 2.12 7.94
CA GLY A 62 -16.70 1.77 9.36
C GLY A 62 -16.78 0.29 9.73
N GLY A 63 -16.52 -0.63 8.79
CA GLY A 63 -16.68 -2.07 8.96
C GLY A 63 -18.11 -2.58 8.71
N LEU A 64 -18.99 -1.75 8.13
CA LEU A 64 -20.37 -2.12 7.81
C LEU A 64 -20.44 -3.36 6.92
N ASN A 65 -21.46 -4.17 7.18
CA ASN A 65 -21.85 -5.30 6.37
C ASN A 65 -22.82 -4.82 5.27
N LEU A 66 -22.40 -4.96 4.01
CA LEU A 66 -23.17 -4.49 2.85
C LEU A 66 -24.05 -5.59 2.22
N GLU A 67 -24.08 -6.80 2.76
CA GLU A 67 -24.97 -7.88 2.31
C GLU A 67 -26.46 -7.47 2.18
N PRO A 68 -27.05 -6.64 3.07
CA PRO A 68 -28.43 -6.18 2.92
C PRO A 68 -28.70 -5.40 1.62
N PHE A 69 -27.67 -4.79 1.01
CA PHE A 69 -27.82 -4.06 -0.25
C PHE A 69 -28.14 -4.96 -1.44
N LEU A 70 -27.83 -6.27 -1.36
CA LEU A 70 -28.19 -7.23 -2.42
C LEU A 70 -29.70 -7.34 -2.65
N LYS A 71 -30.52 -6.98 -1.65
CA LYS A 71 -31.99 -6.95 -1.81
C LYS A 71 -32.49 -5.68 -2.50
N ARG A 72 -31.67 -4.63 -2.55
CA ARG A 72 -32.03 -3.30 -3.05
C ARG A 72 -31.39 -2.99 -4.40
N VAL A 73 -30.21 -3.55 -4.66
CA VAL A 73 -29.42 -3.32 -5.86
C VAL A 73 -29.41 -4.59 -6.69
N ASP A 74 -29.89 -4.48 -7.92
CA ASP A 74 -29.68 -5.50 -8.93
C ASP A 74 -28.28 -5.33 -9.51
N ALA A 75 -27.35 -6.21 -9.11
CA ALA A 75 -25.96 -6.19 -9.56
C ALA A 75 -25.80 -6.57 -11.06
N ASP A 76 -26.84 -7.16 -11.65
CA ASP A 76 -26.88 -7.55 -13.07
C ASP A 76 -27.54 -6.51 -13.96
N ALA A 77 -28.18 -5.49 -13.37
CA ALA A 77 -28.80 -4.38 -14.09
C ALA A 77 -27.82 -3.72 -15.07
N ASP A 78 -28.32 -3.33 -16.23
CA ASP A 78 -27.51 -2.73 -17.28
C ASP A 78 -27.00 -1.33 -16.85
N PRO A 79 -25.68 -1.15 -16.63
CA PRO A 79 -25.13 0.13 -16.20
C PRO A 79 -25.18 1.21 -17.28
N ARG A 80 -25.53 0.88 -18.54
CA ARG A 80 -25.56 1.84 -19.66
C ARG A 80 -26.44 3.06 -19.39
N GLN A 81 -27.52 2.92 -18.62
CA GLN A 81 -28.39 4.04 -18.25
C GLN A 81 -27.69 5.15 -17.45
N TYR A 82 -26.60 4.82 -16.74
CA TYR A 82 -25.82 5.78 -15.95
C TYR A 82 -24.49 6.16 -16.61
N ALA A 83 -24.21 5.66 -17.82
CA ALA A 83 -22.90 5.79 -18.46
C ALA A 83 -22.49 7.26 -18.66
N ASP A 84 -23.39 8.12 -19.14
CA ASP A 84 -23.09 9.53 -19.38
C ASP A 84 -22.81 10.29 -18.08
N THR A 85 -23.61 10.04 -17.04
CA THR A 85 -23.41 10.61 -15.70
C THR A 85 -22.05 10.20 -15.12
N VAL A 86 -21.73 8.90 -15.17
CA VAL A 86 -20.48 8.36 -14.62
C VAL A 86 -19.26 8.81 -15.42
N LYS A 87 -19.42 8.99 -16.73
CA LYS A 87 -18.37 9.51 -17.62
C LYS A 87 -18.08 11.00 -17.39
N ALA A 88 -19.07 11.76 -16.91
CA ALA A 88 -18.92 13.17 -16.55
C ALA A 88 -18.15 13.37 -15.23
N LEU A 89 -18.08 12.35 -14.37
CA LEU A 89 -17.35 12.43 -13.10
C LEU A 89 -15.86 12.77 -13.30
N ARG A 90 -15.36 13.65 -12.43
CA ARG A 90 -13.95 14.08 -12.42
C ARG A 90 -13.03 13.10 -11.72
N VAL A 91 -13.58 12.12 -10.99
CA VAL A 91 -12.82 11.11 -10.25
C VAL A 91 -11.77 10.42 -11.13
N ARG A 92 -10.54 10.39 -10.64
CA ARG A 92 -9.38 9.68 -11.21
C ARG A 92 -8.76 8.72 -10.22
N ARG A 93 -8.91 9.00 -8.92
CA ARG A 93 -8.41 8.19 -7.81
C ARG A 93 -9.58 7.88 -6.87
N LEU A 94 -9.79 6.60 -6.62
CA LEU A 94 -10.85 6.13 -5.74
C LEU A 94 -10.24 5.19 -4.69
N THR A 95 -10.48 5.49 -3.42
CA THR A 95 -10.17 4.63 -2.30
C THR A 95 -11.48 4.17 -1.67
N VAL A 96 -11.66 2.85 -1.52
CA VAL A 96 -12.81 2.27 -0.83
C VAL A 96 -12.30 1.36 0.27
N GLY A 97 -12.80 1.53 1.49
CA GLY A 97 -12.32 0.72 2.59
C GLY A 97 -13.22 0.59 3.81
N ALA A 98 -12.74 -0.21 4.75
CA ALA A 98 -13.41 -0.53 6.01
C ALA A 98 -14.86 -1.03 5.78
N ALA A 99 -15.01 -2.18 5.12
CA ALA A 99 -16.33 -2.75 4.83
C ALA A 99 -16.29 -4.26 4.60
N GLN A 100 -17.41 -4.93 4.87
CA GLN A 100 -17.67 -6.27 4.36
C GLN A 100 -18.57 -6.14 3.12
N VAL A 101 -18.04 -6.57 1.97
CA VAL A 101 -18.64 -6.31 0.64
C VAL A 101 -18.91 -7.64 -0.07
N PRO A 102 -20.16 -7.96 -0.42
CA PRO A 102 -20.45 -9.05 -1.33
C PRO A 102 -19.77 -8.87 -2.69
N ALA A 103 -19.18 -9.94 -3.21
CA ALA A 103 -18.48 -9.94 -4.49
C ALA A 103 -19.35 -9.43 -5.66
N GLN A 104 -20.67 -9.69 -5.61
CA GLN A 104 -21.63 -9.19 -6.59
C GLN A 104 -21.73 -7.66 -6.59
N LEU A 105 -21.72 -7.01 -5.41
CA LEU A 105 -21.74 -5.55 -5.31
C LEU A 105 -20.43 -4.94 -5.79
N LEU A 106 -19.29 -5.55 -5.44
CA LEU A 106 -17.99 -5.13 -5.93
C LEU A 106 -17.94 -5.17 -7.46
N VAL A 107 -18.38 -6.29 -8.06
CA VAL A 107 -18.43 -6.44 -9.51
C VAL A 107 -19.39 -5.44 -10.16
N GLY A 108 -20.57 -5.21 -9.57
CA GLY A 108 -21.50 -4.17 -10.03
C GLY A 108 -20.86 -2.79 -10.06
N ALA A 109 -20.13 -2.42 -9.00
CA ALA A 109 -19.39 -1.17 -8.95
C ALA A 109 -18.28 -1.09 -10.01
N LEU A 110 -17.49 -2.15 -10.20
CA LEU A 110 -16.45 -2.21 -11.24
C LEU A 110 -17.04 -2.03 -12.65
N ARG A 111 -18.21 -2.60 -12.93
CA ARG A 111 -18.93 -2.44 -14.21
C ARG A 111 -19.37 -1.01 -14.44
N VAL A 112 -19.92 -0.35 -13.43
CA VAL A 112 -20.32 1.07 -13.52
C VAL A 112 -19.09 1.95 -13.72
N LEU A 113 -18.04 1.73 -12.93
CA LEU A 113 -16.80 2.50 -13.01
C LEU A 113 -16.06 2.30 -14.34
N ALA A 114 -16.33 1.23 -15.10
CA ALA A 114 -15.73 1.03 -16.42
C ALA A 114 -16.11 2.11 -17.44
N TYR A 115 -17.22 2.84 -17.22
CA TYR A 115 -17.63 4.01 -18.02
C TYR A 115 -16.97 5.31 -17.55
N SER A 116 -16.40 5.32 -16.34
CA SER A 116 -15.72 6.47 -15.79
C SER A 116 -14.33 6.65 -16.42
N ARG A 117 -13.64 7.73 -16.01
CA ARG A 117 -12.25 7.99 -16.37
C ARG A 117 -11.28 7.60 -15.25
N LEU A 118 -11.70 6.77 -14.30
CA LEU A 118 -10.90 6.30 -13.18
C LEU A 118 -9.57 5.69 -13.66
N LYS A 119 -8.49 5.98 -12.94
CA LYS A 119 -7.14 5.51 -13.24
C LYS A 119 -6.51 4.74 -12.10
N GLU A 120 -6.82 5.11 -10.87
CA GLU A 120 -6.24 4.51 -9.68
C GLU A 120 -7.37 4.04 -8.77
N LEU A 121 -7.30 2.77 -8.36
CA LEU A 121 -8.23 2.17 -7.41
C LEU A 121 -7.45 1.61 -6.22
N THR A 122 -7.85 2.00 -5.02
CA THR A 122 -7.35 1.46 -3.76
C THR A 122 -8.48 0.77 -3.01
N LEU A 123 -8.28 -0.49 -2.65
CA LEU A 123 -9.17 -1.24 -1.77
C LEU A 123 -8.42 -1.50 -0.45
N GLU A 124 -8.99 -1.06 0.67
CA GLU A 124 -8.33 -1.13 1.97
C GLU A 124 -9.26 -1.68 3.07
N ASP A 125 -8.78 -2.59 3.91
CA ASP A 125 -9.54 -3.13 5.04
C ASP A 125 -10.92 -3.68 4.62
N LEU A 126 -10.93 -4.47 3.56
CA LEU A 126 -12.15 -5.06 2.99
C LEU A 126 -12.23 -6.56 3.22
N LYS A 127 -13.45 -7.04 3.49
CA LYS A 127 -13.79 -8.47 3.47
C LYS A 127 -14.75 -8.76 2.31
N ILE A 128 -14.22 -9.35 1.25
CA ILE A 128 -15.00 -9.72 0.08
C ILE A 128 -15.66 -11.09 0.29
N THR A 129 -16.99 -11.12 0.38
CA THR A 129 -17.78 -12.33 0.63
C THR A 129 -18.37 -12.90 -0.66
N GLY A 130 -18.58 -14.21 -0.69
CA GLY A 130 -19.07 -14.89 -1.90
C GLY A 130 -18.04 -14.97 -3.03
N THR A 131 -18.47 -15.43 -4.20
CA THR A 131 -17.63 -15.61 -5.38
C THR A 131 -17.92 -14.54 -6.42
N MET A 132 -16.88 -14.07 -7.13
CA MET A 132 -17.10 -13.14 -8.24
C MET A 132 -17.76 -13.89 -9.40
N PRO A 133 -18.88 -13.39 -9.96
CA PRO A 133 -19.44 -13.96 -11.17
C PRO A 133 -18.45 -13.81 -12.34
N PRO A 134 -18.52 -14.69 -13.36
CA PRO A 134 -17.71 -14.54 -14.57
C PRO A 134 -18.13 -13.30 -15.36
N LEU A 135 -17.17 -12.68 -16.06
CA LEU A 135 -17.45 -11.53 -16.93
C LEU A 135 -18.36 -11.94 -18.12
N PRO A 136 -19.54 -11.30 -18.30
CA PRO A 136 -20.36 -11.51 -19.49
C PRO A 136 -19.65 -11.07 -20.78
N LEU A 137 -19.94 -11.71 -21.91
CA LEU A 137 -19.27 -11.44 -23.21
C LEU A 137 -19.35 -9.96 -23.66
N GLU A 138 -20.42 -9.26 -23.30
CA GLU A 138 -20.65 -7.85 -23.67
C GLU A 138 -20.03 -6.84 -22.69
N ALA A 139 -19.55 -7.30 -21.54
CA ALA A 139 -19.10 -6.43 -20.47
C ALA A 139 -17.67 -5.92 -20.71
N THR A 140 -17.46 -4.63 -20.42
CA THR A 140 -16.15 -3.98 -20.55
C THR A 140 -15.46 -3.92 -19.19
N GLY A 141 -14.22 -4.41 -19.12
CA GLY A 141 -13.40 -4.29 -17.91
C GLY A 141 -12.99 -2.85 -17.59
N LEU A 142 -12.66 -2.60 -16.33
CA LEU A 142 -12.21 -1.30 -15.81
C LEU A 142 -10.77 -0.98 -16.27
N ALA A 143 -10.56 0.23 -16.76
CA ALA A 143 -9.29 0.68 -17.34
C ALA A 143 -8.37 1.38 -16.33
N LEU A 144 -7.72 0.61 -15.45
CA LEU A 144 -6.81 1.14 -14.43
C LEU A 144 -5.36 1.25 -14.91
N SER A 145 -4.65 2.26 -14.42
CA SER A 145 -3.18 2.33 -14.45
C SER A 145 -2.57 1.84 -13.14
N SER A 146 -3.24 2.03 -12.00
CA SER A 146 -2.79 1.56 -10.69
C SER A 146 -3.91 0.87 -9.92
N LEU A 147 -3.59 -0.27 -9.30
CA LEU A 147 -4.44 -0.98 -8.36
C LEU A 147 -3.66 -1.24 -7.08
N ARG A 148 -4.23 -0.84 -5.94
CA ARG A 148 -3.64 -1.05 -4.63
C ARG A 148 -4.61 -1.78 -3.73
N LEU A 149 -4.13 -2.81 -3.06
CA LEU A 149 -4.90 -3.66 -2.16
C LEU A 149 -4.14 -3.71 -0.83
N ARG A 150 -4.81 -3.35 0.26
CA ARG A 150 -4.23 -3.42 1.61
C ARG A 150 -5.21 -4.08 2.56
N ASN A 151 -4.80 -5.16 3.20
CA ASN A 151 -5.64 -5.89 4.15
C ASN A 151 -7.01 -6.27 3.55
N VAL A 152 -7.00 -6.84 2.33
CA VAL A 152 -8.21 -7.31 1.65
C VAL A 152 -8.27 -8.83 1.73
N SER A 153 -9.39 -9.35 2.23
CA SER A 153 -9.66 -10.79 2.30
C SER A 153 -10.71 -11.19 1.27
N TRP A 154 -10.55 -12.39 0.70
CA TRP A 154 -11.41 -12.90 -0.36
C TRP A 154 -11.88 -14.30 -0.01
N ALA A 155 -13.17 -14.60 -0.24
CA ALA A 155 -13.70 -15.93 0.03
C ALA A 155 -13.05 -17.03 -0.83
N THR A 156 -12.57 -16.69 -2.03
CA THR A 156 -12.00 -17.65 -2.99
C THR A 156 -10.53 -17.99 -2.75
N GLY A 157 -9.92 -17.44 -1.69
CA GLY A 157 -8.55 -17.74 -1.32
C GLY A 157 -7.61 -17.47 -2.49
N ARG A 158 -6.80 -18.44 -2.91
CA ARG A 158 -5.72 -18.24 -3.91
C ARG A 158 -6.16 -17.91 -5.34
N SER A 159 -7.44 -18.03 -5.68
CA SER A 159 -7.96 -17.68 -7.02
C SER A 159 -8.41 -16.22 -7.16
N TRP A 160 -8.42 -15.45 -6.07
CA TRP A 160 -8.98 -14.09 -6.05
C TRP A 160 -8.40 -13.18 -7.15
N LEU A 161 -7.08 -13.29 -7.42
CA LEU A 161 -6.42 -12.46 -8.42
C LEU A 161 -6.89 -12.80 -9.83
N ALA A 162 -7.06 -14.08 -10.14
CA ALA A 162 -7.52 -14.53 -11.44
C ALA A 162 -8.98 -14.12 -11.71
N GLU A 163 -9.82 -14.16 -10.67
CA GLU A 163 -11.20 -13.67 -10.73
C GLU A 163 -11.25 -12.15 -10.92
N LEU A 164 -10.50 -11.40 -10.11
CA LEU A 164 -10.46 -9.93 -10.22
C LEU A 164 -9.94 -9.48 -11.60
N GLN A 165 -8.94 -10.18 -12.15
CA GLN A 165 -8.41 -9.93 -13.49
C GLN A 165 -9.48 -10.00 -14.60
N GLN A 166 -10.57 -10.73 -14.41
CA GLN A 166 -11.69 -10.75 -15.37
C GLN A 166 -12.33 -9.38 -15.56
N TRP A 167 -12.27 -8.55 -14.53
CA TRP A 167 -12.92 -7.24 -14.50
C TRP A 167 -11.96 -6.08 -14.80
N LEU A 168 -10.70 -6.38 -15.18
CA LEU A 168 -9.67 -5.38 -15.46
C LEU A 168 -9.24 -5.42 -16.94
N LYS A 169 -8.98 -4.25 -17.51
CA LYS A 169 -8.29 -4.15 -18.81
C LYS A 169 -6.79 -4.48 -18.66
N PRO A 170 -6.11 -4.92 -19.74
CA PRO A 170 -4.70 -5.33 -19.70
C PRO A 170 -3.69 -4.19 -19.48
N GLY A 171 -4.14 -2.94 -19.41
CA GLY A 171 -3.27 -1.75 -19.32
C GLY A 171 -2.75 -1.39 -17.93
N LEU A 172 -2.91 -2.28 -16.94
CA LEU A 172 -2.46 -2.05 -15.57
C LEU A 172 -0.94 -1.92 -15.51
N LYS A 173 -0.43 -0.81 -14.93
CA LYS A 173 1.00 -0.52 -14.83
C LYS A 173 1.58 -0.77 -13.45
N VAL A 174 0.79 -0.50 -12.41
CA VAL A 174 1.20 -0.61 -11.00
C VAL A 174 0.22 -1.51 -10.26
N LEU A 175 0.74 -2.51 -9.57
CA LEU A 175 -0.02 -3.38 -8.68
C LEU A 175 0.66 -3.39 -7.31
N SER A 176 -0.09 -3.05 -6.27
CA SER A 176 0.38 -3.08 -4.89
C SER A 176 -0.52 -4.01 -4.08
N ILE A 177 0.08 -4.94 -3.36
CA ILE A 177 -0.63 -5.92 -2.53
C ILE A 177 0.07 -5.97 -1.17
N ALA A 178 -0.59 -5.46 -0.14
CA ALA A 178 -0.08 -5.41 1.23
C ALA A 178 -1.03 -6.15 2.19
N GLN A 179 -0.47 -6.80 3.20
CA GLN A 179 -1.22 -7.52 4.25
C GLN A 179 -2.25 -8.51 3.65
N ALA A 180 -1.85 -9.26 2.63
CA ALA A 180 -2.70 -10.27 2.03
C ALA A 180 -2.82 -11.50 2.95
N HIS A 181 -4.04 -11.98 3.17
CA HIS A 181 -4.27 -13.21 3.93
C HIS A 181 -3.66 -14.45 3.25
N SER A 182 -3.57 -14.45 1.91
CA SER A 182 -2.87 -15.49 1.16
C SER A 182 -2.10 -14.87 -0.01
N PRO A 183 -0.77 -14.67 0.13
CA PRO A 183 0.01 -14.02 -0.91
C PRO A 183 0.41 -14.96 -2.06
N ALA A 184 0.11 -16.26 -1.96
CA ALA A 184 0.33 -17.24 -3.02
C ALA A 184 -0.87 -17.31 -3.98
N PHE A 185 -0.62 -17.32 -5.28
CA PHE A 185 -1.66 -17.33 -6.30
C PHE A 185 -1.80 -18.69 -6.98
N SER A 186 -3.02 -18.99 -7.47
CA SER A 186 -3.26 -20.09 -8.41
C SER A 186 -2.78 -19.71 -9.81
N CYS A 187 -1.46 -19.76 -10.05
CA CYS A 187 -0.81 -19.21 -11.25
C CYS A 187 -1.30 -19.76 -12.59
N GLU A 188 -1.84 -20.98 -12.61
CA GLU A 188 -2.51 -21.58 -13.78
C GLU A 188 -3.66 -20.71 -14.31
N GLN A 189 -4.42 -20.10 -13.40
CA GLN A 189 -5.62 -19.31 -13.72
C GLN A 189 -5.30 -17.83 -13.97
N VAL A 190 -4.16 -17.35 -13.46
CA VAL A 190 -3.73 -15.96 -13.61
C VAL A 190 -3.35 -15.71 -15.07
N ARG A 191 -3.92 -14.66 -15.66
CA ARG A 191 -3.54 -14.19 -17.01
C ARG A 191 -2.33 -13.26 -16.93
N ALA A 192 -1.59 -13.12 -18.03
CA ALA A 192 -0.43 -12.24 -18.06
C ALA A 192 -0.86 -10.78 -17.87
N PHE A 193 -0.03 -10.01 -17.16
CA PHE A 193 -0.13 -8.56 -17.07
C PHE A 193 0.92 -7.91 -18.00
N PRO A 194 0.57 -7.62 -19.27
CA PRO A 194 1.56 -7.24 -20.27
C PRO A 194 2.17 -5.85 -20.03
N ALA A 195 1.43 -4.94 -19.38
CA ALA A 195 1.86 -3.56 -19.14
C ALA A 195 2.36 -3.31 -17.70
N LEU A 196 2.41 -4.34 -16.84
CA LEU A 196 2.76 -4.17 -15.43
C LEU A 196 4.27 -3.95 -15.29
N THR A 197 4.61 -2.74 -14.87
CA THR A 197 5.99 -2.26 -14.72
C THR A 197 6.42 -2.17 -13.27
N SER A 198 5.47 -2.01 -12.34
CA SER A 198 5.73 -1.96 -10.91
C SER A 198 4.87 -2.97 -10.17
N LEU A 199 5.51 -3.87 -9.42
CA LEU A 199 4.85 -4.78 -8.50
C LEU A 199 5.37 -4.51 -7.09
N ASP A 200 4.46 -4.17 -6.18
CA ASP A 200 4.77 -3.94 -4.78
C ASP A 200 4.05 -5.00 -3.93
N LEU A 201 4.83 -5.88 -3.32
CA LEU A 201 4.36 -6.91 -2.39
C LEU A 201 4.79 -6.60 -0.95
N SER A 202 5.09 -5.33 -0.65
CA SER A 202 5.53 -4.93 0.68
C SER A 202 4.47 -5.20 1.75
N ASP A 203 4.90 -5.31 3.00
CA ASP A 203 4.05 -5.56 4.17
C ASP A 203 3.29 -6.90 4.10
N ASN A 204 3.98 -7.94 3.62
CA ASN A 204 3.53 -9.32 3.69
C ASN A 204 4.57 -10.16 4.45
N PRO A 205 4.70 -10.03 5.78
CA PRO A 205 5.81 -10.60 6.55
C PRO A 205 5.91 -12.13 6.48
N GLY A 206 4.81 -12.81 6.13
CA GLY A 206 4.77 -14.27 5.92
C GLY A 206 5.08 -14.73 4.49
N LEU A 207 5.48 -13.84 3.57
CA LEU A 207 5.74 -14.20 2.17
C LEU A 207 7.01 -15.06 2.05
N GLY A 208 8.15 -14.54 2.51
CA GLY A 208 9.45 -15.19 2.43
C GLY A 208 9.90 -15.58 1.02
N GLU A 209 11.10 -16.15 0.90
CA GLU A 209 11.71 -16.48 -0.40
C GLU A 209 10.94 -17.59 -1.13
N ARG A 210 10.38 -18.57 -0.41
CA ARG A 210 9.56 -19.64 -1.01
C ARG A 210 8.19 -19.16 -1.47
N GLY A 211 7.53 -18.32 -0.67
CA GLY A 211 6.23 -17.75 -1.04
C GLY A 211 6.38 -16.76 -2.20
N LEU A 212 7.52 -16.08 -2.31
CA LEU A 212 7.82 -15.21 -3.46
C LEU A 212 7.76 -15.97 -4.79
N ILE A 213 8.29 -17.19 -4.86
CA ILE A 213 8.20 -18.03 -6.07
C ILE A 213 6.72 -18.32 -6.43
N ALA A 214 5.88 -18.57 -5.41
CA ALA A 214 4.45 -18.82 -5.61
C ALA A 214 3.62 -17.55 -5.92
N ALA A 215 4.12 -16.37 -5.54
CA ALA A 215 3.49 -15.08 -5.84
C ALA A 215 3.89 -14.58 -7.25
N LEU A 216 5.14 -14.82 -7.66
CA LEU A 216 5.65 -14.46 -8.97
C LEU A 216 5.34 -15.56 -9.99
N CYS A 217 4.07 -15.62 -10.41
CA CYS A 217 3.62 -16.55 -11.43
C CYS A 217 4.50 -16.52 -12.70
N PRO A 218 5.11 -17.67 -13.09
CA PRO A 218 6.03 -17.74 -14.21
C PRO A 218 5.43 -17.16 -15.50
N HIS A 219 6.20 -16.30 -16.17
CA HIS A 219 5.84 -15.64 -17.43
C HIS A 219 4.60 -14.73 -17.38
N LYS A 220 3.98 -14.50 -16.22
CA LYS A 220 2.79 -13.63 -16.11
C LYS A 220 3.13 -12.15 -15.96
N PHE A 221 4.39 -11.81 -15.70
CA PHE A 221 4.84 -10.44 -15.44
C PHE A 221 6.02 -10.03 -16.35
N PRO A 222 5.83 -10.00 -17.68
CA PRO A 222 6.94 -9.87 -18.64
C PRO A 222 7.62 -8.49 -18.65
N ALA A 223 6.95 -7.43 -18.19
CA ALA A 223 7.42 -6.05 -18.31
C ALA A 223 7.87 -5.41 -16.98
N ILE A 224 8.08 -6.22 -15.93
CA ILE A 224 8.43 -5.71 -14.60
C ILE A 224 9.77 -4.97 -14.63
N GLN A 225 9.75 -3.76 -14.09
CA GLN A 225 10.92 -2.91 -13.92
C GLN A 225 11.20 -2.66 -12.44
N ASN A 226 10.17 -2.39 -11.65
CA ASN A 226 10.28 -2.11 -10.23
C ASN A 226 9.62 -3.22 -9.42
N LEU A 227 10.37 -3.84 -8.52
CA LEU A 227 9.87 -4.84 -7.59
C LEU A 227 10.17 -4.40 -6.16
N ALA A 228 9.12 -4.20 -5.38
CA ALA A 228 9.23 -3.84 -3.96
C ALA A 228 8.78 -5.00 -3.08
N LEU A 229 9.65 -5.39 -2.15
CA LEU A 229 9.49 -6.51 -1.22
C LEU A 229 9.81 -6.08 0.21
N ARG A 230 9.41 -4.87 0.62
CA ARG A 230 9.73 -4.36 1.96
C ARG A 230 8.95 -5.11 3.03
N ASN A 231 9.59 -5.47 4.15
CA ASN A 231 8.90 -6.16 5.25
C ASN A 231 8.12 -7.41 4.75
N THR A 232 8.80 -8.29 4.02
CA THR A 232 8.22 -9.51 3.44
C THR A 232 8.81 -10.81 3.99
N GLY A 233 9.65 -10.71 5.03
CA GLY A 233 10.32 -11.87 5.62
C GLY A 233 11.40 -12.46 4.71
N MET A 234 11.99 -11.66 3.82
CA MET A 234 13.18 -12.09 3.07
C MET A 234 14.37 -12.21 4.02
N GLU A 235 15.18 -13.25 3.84
CA GLU A 235 16.32 -13.52 4.73
C GLU A 235 17.64 -13.14 4.08
N THR A 236 17.83 -13.39 2.78
CA THR A 236 19.11 -13.16 2.10
C THR A 236 18.93 -12.60 0.69
N PRO A 237 19.77 -11.66 0.22
CA PRO A 237 19.75 -11.23 -1.18
C PRO A 237 19.93 -12.38 -2.17
N THR A 238 20.78 -13.36 -1.85
CA THR A 238 21.01 -14.55 -2.69
C THR A 238 19.78 -15.45 -2.82
N GLY A 239 19.01 -15.61 -1.75
CA GLY A 239 17.77 -16.39 -1.77
C GLY A 239 16.69 -15.70 -2.61
N VAL A 240 16.58 -14.37 -2.48
CA VAL A 240 15.72 -13.55 -3.36
C VAL A 240 16.14 -13.69 -4.82
N CYS A 241 17.44 -13.58 -5.12
CA CYS A 241 17.96 -13.79 -6.48
C CYS A 241 17.49 -15.14 -7.04
N ALA A 242 17.66 -16.23 -6.28
CA ALA A 242 17.28 -17.56 -6.73
C ALA A 242 15.76 -17.67 -6.97
N ALA A 243 14.94 -17.03 -6.14
CA ALA A 243 13.49 -16.97 -6.31
C ALA A 243 13.08 -16.19 -7.58
N LEU A 244 13.73 -15.05 -7.85
CA LEU A 244 13.50 -14.27 -9.08
C LEU A 244 13.88 -15.05 -10.33
N ALA A 245 15.03 -15.73 -10.30
CA ALA A 245 15.48 -16.60 -11.39
C ALA A 245 14.49 -17.75 -11.65
N ALA A 246 14.00 -18.40 -10.59
CA ALA A 246 13.01 -19.47 -10.69
C ALA A 246 11.66 -18.98 -11.26
N ALA A 247 11.26 -17.74 -10.93
CA ALA A 247 10.05 -17.12 -11.46
C ALA A 247 10.21 -16.52 -12.87
N GLY A 248 11.46 -16.43 -13.37
CA GLY A 248 11.76 -15.77 -14.65
C GLY A 248 11.52 -14.26 -14.63
N VAL A 249 11.65 -13.61 -13.47
CA VAL A 249 11.43 -12.17 -13.30
C VAL A 249 12.77 -11.44 -13.23
N GLN A 250 12.90 -10.36 -13.99
CA GLN A 250 14.15 -9.60 -14.14
C GLN A 250 13.90 -8.10 -13.93
N PRO A 251 13.81 -7.63 -12.66
CA PRO A 251 13.57 -6.23 -12.37
C PRO A 251 14.82 -5.38 -12.63
N HIS A 252 14.60 -4.10 -12.92
CA HIS A 252 15.64 -3.07 -12.97
C HIS A 252 15.94 -2.51 -11.58
N SER A 253 14.91 -2.32 -10.75
CA SER A 253 15.01 -1.87 -9.37
C SER A 253 14.38 -2.89 -8.43
N LEU A 254 15.13 -3.27 -7.39
CA LEU A 254 14.70 -4.16 -6.34
C LEU A 254 14.82 -3.49 -4.97
N ASP A 255 13.71 -3.43 -4.25
CA ASP A 255 13.67 -2.87 -2.90
C ASP A 255 13.42 -3.97 -1.87
N LEU A 256 14.43 -4.26 -1.05
CA LEU A 256 14.40 -5.23 0.04
C LEU A 256 14.51 -4.54 1.42
N SER A 257 14.30 -3.22 1.48
CA SER A 257 14.40 -2.48 2.73
C SER A 257 13.41 -3.01 3.79
N HIS A 258 13.70 -2.77 5.07
CA HIS A 258 12.86 -3.21 6.19
C HIS A 258 12.65 -4.74 6.29
N ASN A 259 13.52 -5.57 5.70
CA ASN A 259 13.59 -7.00 5.99
C ASN A 259 14.70 -7.29 6.99
N SER A 260 14.54 -8.32 7.82
CA SER A 260 15.61 -8.78 8.73
C SER A 260 16.66 -9.61 7.96
N LEU A 261 17.48 -8.95 7.16
CA LEU A 261 18.43 -9.61 6.26
C LEU A 261 19.66 -10.13 7.01
N ARG A 262 20.17 -11.28 6.57
CA ARG A 262 21.42 -11.89 7.02
C ARG A 262 22.51 -11.67 5.97
N ALA A 263 23.74 -11.43 6.43
CA ALA A 263 24.89 -11.21 5.54
C ALA A 263 25.46 -12.51 4.93
N THR A 264 25.05 -13.67 5.45
CA THR A 264 25.52 -14.98 5.00
C THR A 264 24.87 -15.39 3.68
N VAL A 265 25.60 -16.14 2.86
CA VAL A 265 24.99 -16.89 1.76
C VAL A 265 24.07 -17.95 2.36
N ASN A 266 22.84 -18.05 1.87
CA ASN A 266 21.96 -19.17 2.20
C ASN A 266 22.60 -20.47 1.65
N PRO A 267 23.07 -21.41 2.50
CA PRO A 267 23.79 -22.60 2.05
C PRO A 267 22.93 -23.52 1.18
N SER A 268 21.60 -23.41 1.33
CA SER A 268 20.61 -24.18 0.59
C SER A 268 20.11 -23.46 -0.66
N ALA A 269 20.49 -22.21 -0.90
CA ALA A 269 20.12 -21.49 -2.10
C ALA A 269 20.99 -21.97 -3.28
N PRO A 270 20.40 -22.26 -4.45
CA PRO A 270 21.16 -22.47 -5.67
C PRO A 270 22.08 -21.29 -5.93
N ARG A 271 23.24 -21.53 -6.55
CA ARG A 271 24.07 -20.43 -7.06
C ARG A 271 23.21 -19.61 -8.02
N CYS A 272 22.89 -18.39 -7.62
CA CYS A 272 22.10 -17.48 -8.42
C CYS A 272 23.01 -16.47 -9.12
N MET A 273 22.71 -16.20 -10.38
CA MET A 273 23.25 -15.07 -11.11
C MET A 273 22.18 -14.00 -11.19
N TRP A 274 22.49 -12.81 -10.70
CA TRP A 274 21.63 -11.66 -10.85
C TRP A 274 21.42 -11.33 -12.33
N SER A 275 20.22 -10.85 -12.67
CA SER A 275 19.97 -10.34 -14.02
C SER A 275 20.89 -9.14 -14.30
N SER A 276 21.44 -9.08 -15.51
CA SER A 276 22.22 -7.93 -15.98
C SER A 276 21.40 -6.64 -16.12
N ALA A 277 20.06 -6.75 -16.11
CA ALA A 277 19.17 -5.59 -16.13
C ALA A 277 19.05 -4.88 -14.78
N LEU A 278 19.39 -5.56 -13.67
CA LEU A 278 19.29 -4.99 -12.33
C LEU A 278 20.30 -3.86 -12.16
N ASN A 279 19.81 -2.67 -11.85
CA ASN A 279 20.61 -1.45 -11.73
C ASN A 279 20.51 -0.79 -10.35
N SER A 280 19.46 -1.08 -9.58
CA SER A 280 19.18 -0.43 -8.31
C SER A 280 18.78 -1.47 -7.28
N LEU A 281 19.47 -1.46 -6.14
CA LEU A 281 19.20 -2.35 -5.03
C LEU A 281 19.12 -1.57 -3.72
N ASN A 282 17.99 -1.65 -3.03
CA ASN A 282 17.81 -1.04 -1.72
C ASN A 282 17.82 -2.10 -0.62
N LEU A 283 18.78 -2.00 0.29
CA LEU A 283 18.99 -2.86 1.46
C LEU A 283 18.98 -2.03 2.76
N SER A 284 18.37 -0.84 2.75
CA SER A 284 18.29 0.03 3.91
C SER A 284 17.37 -0.52 5.00
N PHE A 285 17.57 -0.10 6.25
CA PHE A 285 16.76 -0.54 7.39
C PHE A 285 16.65 -2.06 7.55
N ALA A 286 17.67 -2.80 7.11
CA ALA A 286 17.62 -4.26 7.07
C ALA A 286 18.29 -4.94 8.27
N GLY A 287 18.83 -4.14 9.20
CA GLY A 287 19.53 -4.63 10.38
C GLY A 287 20.87 -5.30 10.07
N LEU A 288 21.45 -5.06 8.89
CA LEU A 288 22.67 -5.70 8.44
C LEU A 288 23.87 -5.29 9.29
N GLU A 289 24.59 -6.25 9.86
CA GLU A 289 25.83 -6.02 10.60
C GLU A 289 27.07 -6.05 9.70
N GLN A 290 26.95 -6.67 8.53
CA GLN A 290 27.98 -6.79 7.50
C GLN A 290 27.33 -6.65 6.13
N VAL A 291 28.12 -6.29 5.11
CA VAL A 291 27.65 -6.29 3.73
C VAL A 291 27.32 -7.73 3.31
N PRO A 292 26.11 -8.00 2.76
CA PRO A 292 25.76 -9.35 2.34
C PRO A 292 26.67 -9.88 1.24
N LYS A 293 26.99 -11.17 1.32
CA LYS A 293 27.68 -11.85 0.23
C LYS A 293 26.74 -12.12 -0.95
N GLY A 294 27.31 -12.18 -2.15
CA GLY A 294 26.56 -12.54 -3.36
C GLY A 294 25.69 -11.41 -3.92
N LEU A 295 26.09 -10.15 -3.73
CA LEU A 295 25.51 -9.00 -4.42
C LEU A 295 25.81 -9.06 -5.94
N PRO A 296 25.02 -8.37 -6.78
CA PRO A 296 25.30 -8.24 -8.22
C PRO A 296 26.67 -7.61 -8.43
N ALA A 297 27.43 -8.02 -9.45
CA ALA A 297 28.79 -7.49 -9.66
C ALA A 297 28.84 -5.98 -9.94
N LYS A 298 27.79 -5.44 -10.57
CA LYS A 298 27.68 -4.03 -10.94
C LYS A 298 26.28 -3.52 -10.66
N LEU A 299 26.18 -2.31 -10.12
CA LEU A 299 24.94 -1.57 -9.88
C LEU A 299 25.14 -0.10 -10.21
N ARG A 300 24.06 0.61 -10.52
CA ARG A 300 24.06 2.08 -10.58
C ARG A 300 23.81 2.68 -9.19
N VAL A 301 22.90 2.07 -8.44
CA VAL A 301 22.51 2.53 -7.10
C VAL A 301 22.50 1.36 -6.12
N LEU A 302 23.20 1.53 -5.01
CA LEU A 302 23.15 0.63 -3.85
C LEU A 302 22.87 1.44 -2.59
N ASP A 303 21.73 1.18 -1.94
CA ASP A 303 21.40 1.79 -0.66
C ASP A 303 21.62 0.79 0.48
N LEU A 304 22.58 1.10 1.35
CA LEU A 304 22.93 0.35 2.56
C LEU A 304 22.75 1.21 3.82
N SER A 305 22.01 2.32 3.72
CA SER A 305 21.76 3.23 4.83
C SER A 305 20.99 2.59 5.99
N CYS A 306 21.13 3.16 7.19
CA CYS A 306 20.36 2.78 8.36
C CYS A 306 20.42 1.28 8.71
N ASN A 307 21.62 0.71 8.57
CA ASN A 307 21.95 -0.63 8.99
C ASN A 307 22.80 -0.60 10.28
N ARG A 308 23.37 -1.74 10.67
CA ARG A 308 24.18 -1.93 11.88
C ARG A 308 25.65 -2.19 11.54
N LEU A 309 26.15 -1.62 10.44
CA LEU A 309 27.53 -1.79 10.01
C LEU A 309 28.48 -1.11 11.03
N ASN A 310 29.36 -1.89 11.64
CA ASN A 310 30.31 -1.40 12.67
C ASN A 310 31.68 -1.01 12.10
N ARG A 311 31.92 -1.26 10.81
CA ARG A 311 33.09 -0.79 10.08
C ARG A 311 32.71 -0.36 8.68
N ALA A 312 33.56 0.44 8.05
CA ALA A 312 33.44 0.73 6.63
C ALA A 312 33.52 -0.58 5.81
N PRO A 313 32.66 -0.75 4.79
CA PRO A 313 32.78 -1.84 3.83
C PRO A 313 34.14 -1.81 3.12
N GLN A 314 34.74 -2.98 2.90
CA GLN A 314 35.96 -3.08 2.11
C GLN A 314 35.63 -3.06 0.61
N PRO A 315 36.56 -2.63 -0.27
CA PRO A 315 36.32 -2.58 -1.71
C PRO A 315 35.91 -3.92 -2.33
N ASP A 316 36.37 -5.04 -1.79
CA ASP A 316 36.06 -6.40 -2.25
C ASP A 316 34.69 -6.93 -1.75
N GLU A 317 34.09 -6.25 -0.77
CA GLU A 317 32.75 -6.58 -0.27
C GLU A 317 31.63 -5.90 -1.04
N LEU A 318 31.97 -4.80 -1.73
CA LEU A 318 31.03 -3.99 -2.49
C LEU A 318 31.09 -4.33 -3.97
N PRO A 319 29.96 -4.19 -4.69
CA PRO A 319 29.97 -4.25 -6.13
C PRO A 319 30.52 -2.95 -6.74
N GLU A 320 30.83 -2.96 -8.03
CA GLU A 320 31.07 -1.73 -8.78
C GLU A 320 29.76 -0.91 -8.76
N VAL A 321 29.80 0.29 -8.17
CA VAL A 321 28.60 1.10 -7.95
C VAL A 321 28.83 2.58 -8.22
N ASP A 322 27.91 3.22 -8.95
CA ASP A 322 27.98 4.67 -9.25
C ASP A 322 27.54 5.53 -8.07
N ASN A 323 26.47 5.12 -7.37
CA ASN A 323 25.91 5.82 -6.22
C ASN A 323 25.69 4.86 -5.03
N LEU A 324 26.42 5.09 -3.94
CA LEU A 324 26.38 4.28 -2.73
C LEU A 324 25.93 5.13 -1.54
N THR A 325 24.84 4.74 -0.89
CA THR A 325 24.33 5.39 0.32
C THR A 325 24.65 4.55 1.56
N LEU A 326 25.33 5.14 2.55
CA LEU A 326 25.72 4.46 3.81
C LEU A 326 25.26 5.19 5.07
N ASP A 327 24.53 6.29 4.94
CA ASP A 327 24.15 7.16 6.05
C ASP A 327 23.42 6.42 7.17
N GLY A 328 23.65 6.83 8.42
CA GLY A 328 22.98 6.26 9.58
C GLY A 328 23.54 4.92 10.08
N ASN A 329 24.63 4.41 9.50
CA ASN A 329 25.36 3.28 10.05
C ASN A 329 26.29 3.68 11.22
N PRO A 330 26.45 2.82 12.25
CA PRO A 330 27.29 3.10 13.43
C PRO A 330 28.73 3.53 13.14
N PHE A 331 29.37 2.97 12.12
CA PHE A 331 30.76 3.30 11.77
C PHE A 331 30.98 4.75 11.32
N LEU A 332 29.91 5.44 10.91
CA LEU A 332 29.95 6.86 10.51
C LEU A 332 29.77 7.80 11.71
N VAL A 333 29.37 7.28 12.88
CA VAL A 333 29.21 8.06 14.11
C VAL A 333 30.56 8.12 14.84
N PRO A 334 31.21 9.30 14.96
CA PRO A 334 32.44 9.41 15.71
C PRO A 334 32.20 9.11 17.19
N GLY A 335 32.93 8.14 17.77
CA GLY A 335 32.92 7.85 19.21
C GLY A 335 32.28 6.52 19.65
N THR A 336 31.81 5.67 18.73
CA THR A 336 31.24 4.34 19.06
C THR A 336 32.28 3.22 19.18
N ALA A 337 33.55 3.51 18.90
CA ALA A 337 34.66 2.62 19.20
C ALA A 337 35.07 2.76 20.67
N LEU A 338 34.31 2.12 21.58
CA LEU A 338 34.66 1.58 22.91
C LEU A 338 33.43 1.61 23.84
N PRO A 339 33.22 0.61 24.72
CA PRO A 339 32.13 0.61 25.68
C PRO A 339 32.52 1.48 26.87
N HIS A 340 32.01 2.71 26.93
CA HIS A 340 31.98 3.45 28.18
C HIS A 340 30.58 3.99 28.45
N GLU A 341 30.06 3.57 29.60
CA GLU A 341 28.86 4.10 30.23
C GLU A 341 28.91 5.63 30.32
N GLY A 342 27.77 6.24 30.04
CA GLY A 342 27.44 7.58 30.52
C GLY A 342 27.78 8.71 29.56
N SER A 343 26.85 9.05 28.68
CA SER A 343 26.54 10.47 28.43
C SER A 343 25.19 10.61 27.73
N MET A 344 24.20 11.09 28.48
CA MET A 344 22.98 11.68 27.93
C MET A 344 23.30 13.06 27.33
N ASN A 345 22.55 13.40 26.28
CA ASN A 345 22.46 14.70 25.60
C ASN A 345 23.42 14.92 24.44
N SER A 346 23.02 14.42 23.26
CA SER A 346 23.31 15.10 22.00
C SER A 346 22.01 15.21 21.20
N GLY A 347 21.53 16.43 20.98
CA GLY A 347 20.34 16.76 20.20
C GLY A 347 20.51 16.55 18.69
N VAL A 348 21.36 15.60 18.29
CA VAL A 348 21.50 15.18 16.90
C VAL A 348 20.41 14.16 16.63
N VAL A 349 19.39 14.57 15.89
CA VAL A 349 18.40 13.64 15.34
C VAL A 349 19.16 12.61 14.50
N PRO A 350 19.11 11.31 14.83
CA PRO A 350 19.78 10.29 14.04
C PRO A 350 19.30 10.38 12.59
N ALA A 351 20.19 10.21 11.61
CA ALA A 351 19.83 10.23 10.18
C ALA A 351 18.61 9.33 9.86
N CYS A 352 18.45 8.25 10.61
CA CYS A 352 17.40 7.26 10.47
C CYS A 352 16.07 7.60 11.19
N ALA A 353 16.05 8.61 12.07
CA ALA A 353 14.85 9.01 12.80
C ALA A 353 13.84 9.78 11.93
N ARG A 354 14.25 10.22 10.72
CA ARG A 354 13.35 10.87 9.76
C ARG A 354 12.55 9.89 8.90
N SER A 355 12.95 8.62 8.82
CA SER A 355 12.33 7.63 7.91
C SER A 355 11.28 6.72 8.57
N THR A 356 11.08 6.79 9.88
CA THR A 356 10.02 6.01 10.57
C THR A 356 8.62 6.62 10.42
N LEU A 357 8.49 7.80 9.80
CA LEU A 357 7.23 8.54 9.70
C LEU A 357 6.40 8.25 8.43
N SER A 358 6.81 7.34 7.54
CA SER A 358 5.97 6.90 6.41
C SER A 358 5.10 5.68 6.72
N VAL A 359 5.11 5.17 7.96
CA VAL A 359 4.08 4.26 8.45
C VAL A 359 2.92 5.13 8.92
N GLY A 360 1.86 5.21 8.12
CA GLY A 360 0.64 5.93 8.47
C GLY A 360 0.02 5.38 9.75
N VAL A 361 0.39 5.96 10.89
CA VAL A 361 -0.32 5.79 12.15
C VAL A 361 -1.37 6.90 12.19
N SER A 362 -2.58 6.56 11.74
CA SER A 362 -3.77 7.31 12.11
C SER A 362 -3.90 7.27 13.64
N GLY A 363 -3.89 8.44 14.24
CA GLY A 363 -3.72 8.61 15.67
C GLY A 363 -4.93 8.16 16.49
N THR A 364 -4.65 7.49 17.60
CA THR A 364 -5.45 7.59 18.81
C THR A 364 -4.51 7.80 19.99
N LEU A 365 -4.35 9.07 20.37
CA LEU A 365 -3.70 9.47 21.61
C LEU A 365 -4.69 9.21 22.75
N VAL A 366 -4.56 8.06 23.42
CA VAL A 366 -5.22 7.85 24.71
C VAL A 366 -4.36 8.53 25.78
N LEU A 367 -4.79 9.73 26.18
CA LEU A 367 -4.27 10.43 27.36
C LEU A 367 -4.65 9.66 28.62
N LEU A 368 -3.72 8.87 29.16
CA LEU A 368 -3.78 8.42 30.55
C LEU A 368 -3.39 9.59 31.46
N GLN A 369 -4.39 10.36 31.89
CA GLN A 369 -4.23 11.25 33.04
C GLN A 369 -4.41 10.43 34.33
N GLY A 370 -3.31 10.29 35.07
CA GLY A 370 -3.34 9.80 36.44
C GLY A 370 -4.04 10.79 37.37
N ALA A 371 -5.03 10.30 38.11
CA ALA A 371 -5.53 10.98 39.30
C ALA A 371 -4.82 10.40 40.53
N ARG A 372 -3.84 11.14 41.04
CA ARG A 372 -3.51 11.12 42.48
C ARG A 372 -4.57 11.96 43.18
N GLY A 373 -5.27 11.39 44.15
CA GLY A 373 -6.17 12.11 45.05
C GLY A 373 -6.27 11.38 46.37
N PHE A 374 -5.76 12.02 47.41
CA PHE A 374 -5.77 11.61 48.81
C PHE A 374 -7.18 11.47 49.38
N ALA A 375 -7.43 10.35 50.08
CA ALA A 375 -8.04 10.26 51.41
C ALA A 375 -8.02 8.79 51.86
#